data_AF-A0A9P8HWA0-F1
#
_entry.id   AF-A0A9P8HWA0-F1
#
_cell.length_a   1.000
_cell.length_b   1.000
_cell.length_c   1.000
_cell.angle_alpha   90.00
_cell.angle_beta   90.00
_cell.angle_gamma   90.00
#
_symmetry.space_group_name_H-M   'P 1'
#
loop_
_entity.id
_entity.type
_entity.pdbx_description
1 polymer ?
#
loop_
_entity_poly.entity_id
_entity_poly.type
_entity_poly.pdbx_seq_one_letter_code
_entity_poly.pdbx_strand_id
1 'polypeptide(L)'
;MLRIGRFRWAACQLDALENCLEYRTLQNALASLPNTLDETYSRILHGIPSEYKQNAIRILQFLTYSERPLRIEEAVDAITVDTGGPQYFNPRYRMPDPQEITCFCSSLVVLVSTTQDSYGKNEEGVRLQLAHFSVKEYLTSERLDKDVAHYFQEVAAKASIATVCLAYLLHLDQNIRIEKIKETFPLARYSARYWMDHAVMAEGKDGKLQGFIEKLFCHHKNSYWNCYSLYQPDRLWVSRENPAPALYYASFGGLVNAVQYILSQGAGVNAQ
;
A
#
# COMPACT_ATOMS: atom_id res chain seq x y z
N MET A 1 11.88 -20.27 -17.13
CA MET A 1 12.30 -19.51 -18.33
C MET A 1 11.93 -18.04 -18.11
N LEU A 2 12.81 -17.27 -17.48
CA LEU A 2 12.57 -15.90 -16.99
C LEU A 2 13.30 -14.91 -17.90
N ARG A 3 12.62 -14.26 -18.85
CA ARG A 3 13.28 -13.21 -19.68
C ARG A 3 12.37 -12.16 -20.33
N ILE A 4 11.12 -11.97 -19.89
CA ILE A 4 10.21 -11.01 -20.55
C ILE A 4 10.13 -9.63 -19.85
N GLY A 5 10.54 -9.52 -18.58
CA GLY A 5 10.45 -8.24 -17.84
C GLY A 5 11.51 -7.18 -18.15
N ARG A 6 12.66 -7.55 -18.73
CA ARG A 6 13.77 -6.60 -18.98
C ARG A 6 13.68 -5.85 -20.30
N PHE A 7 12.75 -6.23 -21.19
CA PHE A 7 12.64 -5.65 -22.53
C PHE A 7 11.62 -4.53 -22.65
N ARG A 8 10.77 -4.26 -21.63
CA ARG A 8 9.75 -3.20 -21.74
C ARG A 8 10.30 -1.77 -21.62
N TRP A 9 11.42 -1.54 -20.93
CA TRP A 9 12.04 -0.20 -20.89
C TRP A 9 12.82 0.11 -22.18
N ALA A 10 13.57 -0.89 -22.68
CA ALA A 10 14.13 -0.81 -24.03
C ALA A 10 13.00 -0.62 -25.04
N ALA A 11 11.88 -1.34 -24.91
CA ALA A 11 10.70 -1.14 -25.75
C ALA A 11 10.14 0.28 -25.62
N CYS A 12 9.88 0.84 -24.44
CA CYS A 12 9.34 2.22 -24.35
C CYS A 12 10.30 3.32 -24.85
N GLN A 13 11.62 3.15 -24.67
CA GLN A 13 12.60 4.04 -25.30
C GLN A 13 12.68 3.80 -26.81
N LEU A 14 12.52 2.55 -27.25
CA LEU A 14 12.43 2.17 -28.65
C LEU A 14 11.09 2.61 -29.27
N ASP A 15 9.97 2.69 -28.55
CA ASP A 15 8.65 3.12 -29.05
C ASP A 15 8.69 4.63 -29.37
N ALA A 16 9.43 5.40 -28.55
CA ALA A 16 9.73 6.80 -28.82
C ALA A 16 10.62 6.96 -30.07
N LEU A 17 11.46 5.97 -30.37
CA LEU A 17 12.31 5.93 -31.58
C LEU A 17 11.59 5.27 -32.78
N GLU A 18 10.62 4.39 -32.55
CA GLU A 18 9.89 3.60 -33.55
C GLU A 18 9.00 4.51 -34.39
N ASN A 19 8.46 5.56 -33.77
CA ASN A 19 7.67 6.58 -34.44
C ASN A 19 8.51 7.69 -35.09
N CYS A 20 9.84 7.65 -34.96
CA CYS A 20 10.74 8.62 -35.59
C CYS A 20 11.07 8.21 -37.03
N LEU A 21 10.19 8.56 -37.98
CA LEU A 21 10.36 8.24 -39.41
C LEU A 21 11.42 9.09 -40.12
N GLU A 22 11.76 10.26 -39.57
CA GLU A 22 12.75 11.19 -40.14
C GLU A 22 14.03 11.26 -39.31
N TYR A 23 15.17 11.39 -39.98
CA TYR A 23 16.50 11.48 -39.35
C TYR A 23 16.60 12.61 -38.30
N ARG A 24 15.96 13.76 -38.55
CA ARG A 24 15.93 14.88 -37.60
C ARG A 24 15.13 14.55 -36.35
N THR A 25 13.98 13.91 -36.49
CA THR A 25 13.12 13.50 -35.37
C THR A 25 13.83 12.43 -34.53
N LEU A 26 14.54 11.51 -35.19
CA LEU A 26 15.38 10.51 -34.53
C LEU A 26 16.54 11.16 -33.75
N GLN A 27 17.28 12.10 -34.34
CA GLN A 27 18.34 12.81 -33.64
C GLN A 27 17.82 13.59 -32.43
N ASN A 28 16.65 14.22 -32.53
CA ASN A 28 16.02 14.94 -31.42
C ASN A 28 15.53 13.98 -30.32
N ALA A 29 14.97 12.82 -30.69
CA ALA A 29 14.58 11.79 -29.75
C ALA A 29 15.79 11.20 -29.00
N LEU A 30 16.89 10.96 -29.70
CA LEU A 30 18.15 10.50 -29.11
C LEU A 30 18.79 11.57 -28.21
N ALA A 31 18.74 12.84 -28.61
CA ALA A 31 19.23 13.95 -27.80
C ALA A 31 18.37 14.27 -26.57
N SER A 32 17.10 13.82 -26.55
CA SER A 32 16.17 13.97 -25.42
C SER A 32 16.11 12.74 -24.52
N LEU A 33 17.03 11.78 -24.70
CA LEU A 33 17.19 10.68 -23.75
C LEU A 33 17.64 11.23 -22.39
N PRO A 34 17.14 10.66 -21.29
CA PRO A 34 17.59 11.04 -19.95
C PRO A 34 19.09 10.82 -19.79
N ASN A 35 19.80 11.83 -19.29
CA ASN A 35 21.23 11.73 -18.98
C ASN A 35 21.47 11.09 -17.61
N THR A 36 20.44 11.03 -16.77
CA THR A 36 20.50 10.47 -15.42
C THR A 36 19.36 9.49 -15.14
N LEU A 37 19.54 8.65 -14.12
CA LEU A 37 18.49 7.78 -13.61
C LEU A 37 17.31 8.59 -13.05
N ASP A 38 17.57 9.73 -12.42
CA ASP A 38 16.53 10.61 -11.87
C ASP A 38 15.62 11.17 -12.98
N GLU A 39 16.21 11.69 -14.06
CA GLU A 39 15.47 12.14 -15.24
C GLU A 39 14.67 10.98 -15.87
N THR A 40 15.22 9.77 -15.84
CA THR A 40 14.53 8.56 -16.30
C THR A 40 13.29 8.29 -15.44
N TYR A 41 13.43 8.33 -14.11
CA TYR A 41 12.32 8.10 -13.19
C TYR A 41 11.27 9.19 -13.26
N SER A 42 11.68 10.46 -13.30
CA SER A 42 10.80 11.62 -13.50
C SER A 42 9.96 11.45 -14.76
N ARG A 43 10.60 11.14 -15.90
CA ARG A 43 9.91 10.92 -17.18
C ARG A 43 8.91 9.77 -17.11
N ILE A 44 9.26 8.67 -16.45
CA ILE A 44 8.33 7.54 -16.28
C ILE A 44 7.12 7.96 -15.44
N LEU A 45 7.32 8.64 -14.30
CA LEU A 45 6.22 9.09 -13.43
C LEU A 45 5.29 10.07 -14.14
N HIS A 46 5.84 11.00 -14.92
CA HIS A 46 5.07 11.97 -15.71
C HIS A 46 4.35 11.33 -16.89
N GLY A 47 4.88 10.26 -17.46
CA GLY A 47 4.28 9.51 -18.56
C GLY A 47 3.09 8.65 -18.15
N ILE A 48 2.79 8.52 -16.84
CA ILE A 48 1.66 7.72 -16.36
C ILE A 48 0.35 8.42 -16.74
N PRO A 49 -0.57 7.75 -17.46
CA PRO A 49 -1.88 8.33 -17.79
C PRO A 49 -2.63 8.81 -16.55
N SER A 50 -3.34 9.94 -16.67
CA SER A 50 -4.03 10.57 -15.53
C SER A 50 -5.01 9.63 -14.82
N GLU A 51 -5.71 8.77 -15.57
CA GLU A 51 -6.62 7.72 -15.07
C GLU A 51 -5.93 6.66 -14.19
N TYR A 52 -4.62 6.47 -14.35
CA TYR A 52 -3.81 5.50 -13.61
C TYR A 52 -2.90 6.13 -12.58
N LYS A 53 -2.75 7.46 -12.57
CA LYS A 53 -1.83 8.20 -11.70
C LYS A 53 -2.07 7.90 -10.22
N GLN A 54 -3.33 7.84 -9.78
CA GLN A 54 -3.66 7.53 -8.39
C GLN A 54 -3.29 6.08 -8.00
N ASN A 55 -3.56 5.11 -8.87
CA ASN A 55 -3.19 3.71 -8.63
C ASN A 55 -1.67 3.54 -8.58
N ALA A 56 -0.95 4.18 -9.50
CA ALA A 56 0.49 4.13 -9.54
C ALA A 56 1.13 4.75 -8.30
N ILE A 57 0.67 5.95 -7.90
CA ILE A 57 1.12 6.60 -6.66
C ILE A 57 0.90 5.68 -5.46
N ARG A 58 -0.29 5.08 -5.35
CA ARG A 58 -0.59 4.18 -4.24
C ARG A 58 0.33 2.96 -4.22
N ILE A 59 0.53 2.30 -5.37
CA ILE A 59 1.47 1.17 -5.49
C ILE A 59 2.86 1.60 -5.02
N LEU A 60 3.37 2.73 -5.54
CA LEU A 60 4.71 3.20 -5.21
C LEU A 60 4.84 3.61 -3.74
N GLN A 61 3.81 4.21 -3.12
CA GLN A 61 3.78 4.49 -1.68
C GLN A 61 3.96 3.22 -0.86
N PHE A 62 3.13 2.20 -1.13
CA PHE A 62 3.23 0.89 -0.48
C PHE A 62 4.63 0.27 -0.67
N LEU A 63 5.13 0.20 -1.91
CA LEU A 63 6.45 -0.39 -2.17
C LEU A 63 7.62 0.40 -1.56
N THR A 64 7.44 1.70 -1.31
CA THR A 64 8.46 2.56 -0.69
C THR A 64 8.48 2.43 0.83
N TYR A 65 7.30 2.40 1.46
CA TYR A 65 7.13 2.57 2.91
C TYR A 65 6.61 1.35 3.66
N SER A 66 6.23 0.26 2.98
CA SER A 66 5.81 -0.99 3.64
C SER A 66 6.98 -1.73 4.28
N GLU A 67 6.72 -2.36 5.43
CA GLU A 67 7.67 -3.19 6.18
C GLU A 67 8.12 -4.45 5.44
N ARG A 68 7.32 -4.91 4.47
CA ARG A 68 7.66 -6.01 3.57
C ARG A 68 7.10 -5.77 2.17
N PRO A 69 7.67 -6.41 1.13
CA PRO A 69 7.04 -6.46 -0.18
C PRO A 69 5.60 -7.00 -0.12
N LEU A 70 4.72 -6.44 -0.94
CA LEU A 70 3.34 -6.91 -1.05
C LEU A 70 3.27 -8.13 -1.97
N ARG A 71 2.38 -9.06 -1.65
CA ARG A 71 1.92 -10.05 -2.63
C ARG A 71 1.10 -9.35 -3.71
N ILE A 72 1.08 -9.89 -4.92
CA ILE A 72 0.36 -9.25 -6.03
C ILE A 72 -1.13 -9.06 -5.70
N GLU A 73 -1.75 -10.02 -5.03
CA GLU A 73 -3.16 -9.97 -4.65
C GLU A 73 -3.43 -8.92 -3.57
N GLU A 74 -2.47 -8.69 -2.68
CA GLU A 74 -2.54 -7.61 -1.69
C GLU A 74 -2.44 -6.24 -2.36
N ALA A 75 -1.55 -6.09 -3.34
CA ALA A 75 -1.38 -4.87 -4.09
C ALA A 75 -2.62 -4.55 -4.94
N VAL A 76 -3.24 -5.57 -5.56
CA VAL A 76 -4.52 -5.42 -6.27
C VAL A 76 -5.60 -4.90 -5.32
N ASP A 77 -5.75 -5.51 -4.15
CA ASP A 77 -6.72 -5.06 -3.17
C ASP A 77 -6.46 -3.62 -2.72
N ALA A 78 -5.19 -3.24 -2.52
CA ALA A 78 -4.81 -1.90 -2.09
C ALA A 78 -5.23 -0.82 -3.10
N ILE A 79 -5.07 -1.06 -4.41
CA ILE A 79 -5.52 -0.11 -5.44
C ILE A 79 -7.03 -0.12 -5.64
N THR A 80 -7.72 -1.23 -5.36
CA THR A 80 -9.19 -1.33 -5.44
C THR A 80 -9.90 -0.59 -4.30
N VAL A 81 -9.24 -0.32 -3.17
CA VAL A 81 -9.84 0.41 -2.04
C VAL A 81 -10.22 1.84 -2.44
N ASP A 82 -11.47 2.23 -2.19
CA ASP A 82 -11.93 3.60 -2.29
C ASP A 82 -12.02 4.22 -0.89
N THR A 83 -11.18 5.20 -0.59
CA THR A 83 -11.19 5.87 0.71
C THR A 83 -12.11 7.09 0.76
N GLY A 84 -12.72 7.48 -0.36
CA GLY A 84 -13.61 8.64 -0.48
C GLY A 84 -15.08 8.29 -0.70
N GLY A 85 -15.35 7.11 -1.25
CA GLY A 85 -16.69 6.64 -1.57
C GLY A 85 -17.48 6.07 -0.39
N PRO A 86 -18.78 5.79 -0.61
CA PRO A 86 -19.67 5.21 0.41
C PRO A 86 -19.39 3.73 0.69
N GLN A 87 -18.73 3.03 -0.25
CA GLN A 87 -18.31 1.64 -0.11
C GLN A 87 -16.79 1.57 -0.25
N TYR A 88 -16.10 1.21 0.85
CA TYR A 88 -14.63 1.26 0.86
C TYR A 88 -13.94 0.21 -0.02
N PHE A 89 -14.60 -0.92 -0.28
CA PHE A 89 -14.04 -2.00 -1.07
C PHE A 89 -15.14 -2.82 -1.72
N ASN A 90 -14.86 -3.33 -2.92
CA ASN A 90 -15.72 -4.27 -3.63
C ASN A 90 -14.84 -5.28 -4.40
N PRO A 91 -14.87 -6.58 -4.05
CA PRO A 91 -14.10 -7.60 -4.75
C PRO A 91 -14.34 -7.67 -6.26
N ARG A 92 -15.51 -7.20 -6.75
CA ARG A 92 -15.83 -7.17 -8.18
C ARG A 92 -15.02 -6.14 -8.98
N TYR A 93 -14.40 -5.17 -8.31
CA TYR A 93 -13.56 -4.15 -8.94
C TYR A 93 -12.07 -4.49 -8.92
N ARG A 94 -11.72 -5.72 -8.52
CA ARG A 94 -10.36 -6.24 -8.72
C ARG A 94 -10.06 -6.34 -10.21
N MET A 95 -8.81 -6.06 -10.56
CA MET A 95 -8.37 -6.29 -11.94
C MET A 95 -8.48 -7.79 -12.30
N PRO A 96 -8.87 -8.13 -13.54
CA PRO A 96 -9.03 -9.52 -13.95
C PRO A 96 -7.73 -10.35 -13.86
N ASP A 97 -6.60 -9.76 -14.25
CA ASP A 97 -5.28 -10.37 -14.14
C ASP A 97 -4.37 -9.56 -13.19
N PRO A 98 -4.09 -10.07 -11.98
CA PRO A 98 -3.17 -9.44 -11.04
C PRO A 98 -1.74 -9.21 -11.57
N GLN A 99 -1.29 -9.96 -12.58
CA GLN A 99 0.06 -9.80 -13.14
C GLN A 99 0.21 -8.49 -13.93
N GLU A 100 -0.90 -7.97 -14.45
CA GLU A 100 -0.94 -6.70 -15.18
C GLU A 100 -0.80 -5.47 -14.26
N ILE A 101 -0.73 -5.65 -12.92
CA ILE A 101 -0.51 -4.55 -11.99
C ILE A 101 0.78 -3.76 -12.27
N THR A 102 1.76 -4.40 -12.90
CA THR A 102 3.00 -3.73 -13.35
C THR A 102 2.75 -2.65 -14.41
N CYS A 103 1.65 -2.72 -15.15
CA CYS A 103 1.28 -1.73 -16.17
C CYS A 103 1.02 -0.34 -15.55
N PHE A 104 0.63 -0.25 -14.27
CA PHE A 104 0.43 1.05 -13.60
C PHE A 104 1.74 1.81 -13.37
N CYS A 105 2.87 1.12 -13.16
CA CYS A 105 4.13 1.73 -12.76
C CYS A 105 5.28 1.44 -13.74
N SER A 106 4.97 0.88 -14.92
CA SER A 106 5.93 0.54 -15.98
C SER A 106 7.19 -0.16 -15.42
N SER A 107 8.38 0.31 -15.78
CA SER A 107 9.66 -0.26 -15.37
C SER A 107 10.11 0.11 -13.95
N LEU A 108 9.31 0.86 -13.17
CA LEU A 108 9.65 1.18 -11.77
C LEU A 108 9.43 0.00 -10.83
N VAL A 109 8.67 -1.00 -11.27
CA VAL A 109 8.29 -2.17 -10.47
C VAL A 109 8.56 -3.47 -11.21
N VAL A 110 8.69 -4.56 -10.45
CA VAL A 110 8.98 -5.89 -10.94
C VAL A 110 8.22 -6.94 -10.13
N LEU A 111 7.84 -8.03 -10.79
CA LEU A 111 7.31 -9.23 -10.14
C LEU A 111 8.44 -10.19 -9.81
N VAL A 112 8.52 -10.58 -8.53
CA VAL A 112 9.54 -11.50 -8.02
C VAL A 112 8.84 -12.73 -7.45
N SER A 113 9.13 -13.90 -8.03
CA SER A 113 8.72 -15.17 -7.46
C SER A 113 9.59 -15.50 -6.26
N THR A 114 8.98 -15.75 -5.10
CA THR A 114 9.72 -16.20 -3.91
C THR A 114 9.50 -17.69 -3.71
N THR A 115 10.57 -18.46 -3.89
CA THR A 115 10.62 -19.90 -3.59
C THR A 115 11.27 -20.07 -2.22
N GLN A 116 10.47 -20.45 -1.22
CA GLN A 116 10.86 -20.83 0.15
C GLN A 116 11.97 -20.00 0.84
N ASP A 117 11.57 -19.17 1.81
CA ASP A 117 12.52 -18.65 2.80
C ASP A 117 13.01 -19.81 3.69
N SER A 118 14.30 -19.83 4.02
CA SER A 118 15.00 -20.85 4.82
C SER A 118 14.47 -21.04 6.26
N TYR A 119 13.43 -20.32 6.64
CA TYR A 119 12.83 -20.27 7.98
C TYR A 119 11.39 -20.82 8.05
N GLY A 120 10.96 -21.60 7.05
CA GLY A 120 9.81 -22.51 7.20
C GLY A 120 8.44 -21.85 7.39
N LYS A 121 8.27 -20.56 7.06
CA LYS A 121 6.95 -19.94 6.96
C LYS A 121 6.53 -19.84 5.50
N ASN A 122 5.61 -20.73 5.12
CA ASN A 122 4.96 -20.82 3.81
C ASN A 122 4.39 -19.47 3.35
N GLU A 123 5.14 -18.75 2.52
CA GLU A 123 4.62 -17.68 1.65
C GLU A 123 5.27 -17.80 0.27
N GLU A 124 5.19 -18.99 -0.34
CA GLU A 124 5.38 -19.13 -1.78
C GLU A 124 4.36 -18.22 -2.49
N GLY A 125 4.83 -17.47 -3.48
CA GLY A 125 3.97 -16.52 -4.18
C GLY A 125 4.76 -15.53 -5.01
N VAL A 126 4.02 -14.73 -5.77
CA VAL A 126 4.57 -13.61 -6.55
C VAL A 126 4.43 -12.35 -5.70
N ARG A 127 5.53 -11.63 -5.54
CA ARG A 127 5.58 -10.37 -4.81
C ARG A 127 5.88 -9.22 -5.78
N LEU A 128 5.22 -8.09 -5.55
CA LEU A 128 5.50 -6.84 -6.25
C LEU A 128 6.60 -6.09 -5.50
N GLN A 129 7.62 -5.64 -6.21
CA GLN A 129 8.77 -4.92 -5.67
C GLN A 129 9.14 -3.73 -6.55
N LEU A 130 9.86 -2.76 -5.99
CA LEU A 130 10.54 -1.77 -6.81
C LEU A 130 11.60 -2.48 -7.68
N ALA A 131 11.72 -2.07 -8.93
CA ALA A 131 12.64 -2.68 -9.89
C ALA A 131 14.11 -2.51 -9.49
N HIS A 132 14.43 -1.43 -8.76
CA HIS A 132 15.76 -1.14 -8.27
C HIS A 132 15.72 -0.29 -6.99
N PHE A 133 16.73 -0.42 -6.13
CA PHE A 133 16.83 0.35 -4.89
C PHE A 133 16.86 1.87 -5.14
N SER A 134 17.52 2.32 -6.22
CA SER A 134 17.56 3.74 -6.60
C SER A 134 16.20 4.35 -6.92
N VAL A 135 15.18 3.54 -7.24
CA VAL A 135 13.81 4.05 -7.37
C VAL A 135 13.31 4.55 -6.02
N LYS A 136 13.58 3.79 -4.94
CA LYS A 136 13.24 4.21 -3.57
C LYS A 136 13.98 5.49 -3.22
N GLU A 137 15.29 5.52 -3.46
CA GLU A 137 16.12 6.71 -3.18
C GLU A 137 15.60 7.95 -3.91
N TYR A 138 15.18 7.80 -5.17
CA TYR A 138 14.59 8.90 -5.93
C TYR A 138 13.26 9.37 -5.33
N LEU A 139 12.32 8.44 -5.06
CA LEU A 139 10.99 8.74 -4.51
C LEU A 139 11.02 9.40 -3.13
N THR A 140 12.06 9.14 -2.34
CA THR A 140 12.26 9.74 -1.01
C THR A 140 13.18 10.96 -1.02
N SER A 141 13.69 11.38 -2.17
CA SER A 141 14.63 12.50 -2.27
C SER A 141 13.96 13.83 -2.57
N GLU A 142 14.64 14.92 -2.25
CA GLU A 142 14.22 16.29 -2.61
C GLU A 142 14.30 16.59 -4.12
N ARG A 143 14.86 15.66 -4.90
CA ARG A 143 14.98 15.74 -6.37
C ARG A 143 13.69 15.36 -7.09
N LEU A 144 12.75 14.75 -6.37
CA LEU A 144 11.44 14.38 -6.93
C LEU A 144 10.66 15.65 -7.30
N ASP A 145 9.98 15.61 -8.44
CA ASP A 145 9.25 16.77 -8.95
C ASP A 145 8.16 17.24 -7.97
N LYS A 146 8.06 18.57 -7.83
CA LYS A 146 7.24 19.20 -6.78
C LYS A 146 5.75 18.86 -6.87
N ASP A 147 5.23 18.55 -8.06
CA ASP A 147 3.83 18.20 -8.30
C ASP A 147 3.47 16.78 -7.82
N VAL A 148 4.47 15.91 -7.62
CA VAL A 148 4.29 14.56 -7.08
C VAL A 148 4.95 14.35 -5.72
N ALA A 149 5.91 15.20 -5.33
CA ALA A 149 6.69 15.06 -4.10
C ALA A 149 5.82 14.96 -2.84
N HIS A 150 4.71 15.69 -2.77
CA HIS A 150 3.83 15.66 -1.59
C HIS A 150 3.19 14.29 -1.35
N TYR A 151 3.00 13.48 -2.40
CA TYR A 151 2.49 12.11 -2.24
C TYR A 151 3.51 11.17 -1.59
N PHE A 152 4.80 11.46 -1.72
CA PHE A 152 5.88 10.60 -1.24
C PHE A 152 6.56 11.13 0.01
N GLN A 153 6.12 12.27 0.55
CA GLN A 153 6.50 12.70 1.90
C GLN A 153 6.10 11.61 2.92
N GLU A 154 7.03 11.19 3.76
CA GLU A 154 6.87 10.02 4.62
C GLU A 154 5.57 10.04 5.44
N VAL A 155 5.27 11.17 6.09
CA VAL A 155 4.05 11.30 6.91
C VAL A 155 2.79 11.16 6.06
N ALA A 156 2.73 11.81 4.89
CA ALA A 156 1.57 11.77 4.00
C ALA A 156 1.39 10.38 3.36
N ALA A 157 2.49 9.75 2.94
CA ALA A 157 2.48 8.41 2.36
C ALA A 157 2.04 7.37 3.40
N LYS A 158 2.59 7.41 4.62
CA LYS A 158 2.17 6.52 5.71
C LYS A 158 0.71 6.76 6.11
N ALA A 159 0.24 8.00 6.14
CA ALA A 159 -1.18 8.30 6.39
C ALA A 159 -2.09 7.70 5.31
N SER A 160 -1.70 7.82 4.04
CA SER A 160 -2.40 7.22 2.89
C SER A 160 -2.47 5.69 3.02
N ILE A 161 -1.36 5.03 3.31
CA ILE A 161 -1.28 3.57 3.51
C ILE A 161 -2.18 3.14 4.68
N ALA A 162 -2.05 3.80 5.83
CA ALA A 162 -2.87 3.50 7.01
C ALA A 162 -4.37 3.67 6.71
N THR A 163 -4.75 4.73 6.00
CA THR A 163 -6.13 4.99 5.59
C THR A 163 -6.66 3.89 4.67
N VAL A 164 -5.86 3.43 3.70
CA VAL A 164 -6.24 2.31 2.82
C VAL A 164 -6.42 1.02 3.63
N CYS A 165 -5.50 0.72 4.54
CA CYS A 165 -5.59 -0.45 5.41
C CYS A 165 -6.84 -0.41 6.29
N LEU A 166 -7.12 0.73 6.91
CA LEU A 166 -8.31 0.92 7.76
C LEU A 166 -9.60 0.85 6.95
N ALA A 167 -9.67 1.50 5.78
CA ALA A 167 -10.83 1.43 4.89
C ALA A 167 -11.15 -0.01 4.49
N TYR A 168 -10.11 -0.79 4.18
CA TYR A 168 -10.24 -2.20 3.87
C TYR A 168 -10.73 -3.02 5.06
N LEU A 169 -10.24 -2.77 6.27
CA LEU A 169 -10.71 -3.43 7.49
C LEU A 169 -12.14 -3.03 7.87
N LEU A 170 -12.51 -1.76 7.67
CA LEU A 170 -13.87 -1.26 7.89
C LEU A 170 -14.89 -1.87 6.93
N HIS A 171 -14.48 -2.23 5.72
CA HIS A 171 -15.35 -3.01 4.83
C HIS A 171 -15.72 -4.39 5.43
N LEU A 172 -14.84 -4.95 6.26
CA LEU A 172 -15.04 -6.23 6.94
C LEU A 172 -15.88 -6.10 8.22
N ASP A 173 -16.74 -5.09 8.35
CA ASP A 173 -17.67 -4.95 9.48
C ASP A 173 -18.87 -5.91 9.37
N GLN A 174 -18.58 -7.17 9.07
CA GLN A 174 -19.53 -8.23 8.82
C GLN A 174 -19.16 -9.45 9.64
N ASN A 175 -20.15 -10.27 9.97
CA ASN A 175 -19.95 -11.52 10.67
C ASN A 175 -19.44 -12.61 9.71
N ILE A 176 -18.19 -12.48 9.27
CA ILE A 176 -17.51 -13.41 8.36
C ILE A 176 -16.49 -14.21 9.17
N ARG A 177 -16.43 -15.53 8.94
CA ARG A 177 -15.41 -16.39 9.56
C ARG A 177 -14.00 -15.95 9.18
N ILE A 178 -13.08 -15.93 10.14
CA ILE A 178 -11.70 -15.49 9.93
C ILE A 178 -10.98 -16.30 8.84
N GLU A 179 -11.24 -17.60 8.75
CA GLU A 179 -10.69 -18.45 7.68
C GLU A 179 -11.14 -17.94 6.30
N LYS A 180 -12.43 -17.61 6.18
CA LYS A 180 -12.97 -17.07 4.94
C LYS A 180 -12.38 -15.71 4.61
N ILE A 181 -12.17 -14.86 5.63
CA ILE A 181 -11.51 -13.57 5.42
C ILE A 181 -10.09 -13.77 4.84
N LYS A 182 -9.30 -14.68 5.41
CA LYS A 182 -7.94 -14.98 4.93
C LYS A 182 -7.91 -15.47 3.49
N GLU A 183 -8.93 -16.22 3.06
CA GLU A 183 -9.05 -16.75 1.70
C GLU A 183 -9.49 -15.68 0.68
N THR A 184 -10.47 -14.84 1.03
CA THR A 184 -11.12 -13.95 0.05
C THR A 184 -10.62 -12.51 0.08
N PHE A 185 -9.93 -12.11 1.15
CA PHE A 185 -9.43 -10.76 1.38
C PHE A 185 -7.91 -10.76 1.62
N PRO A 186 -7.09 -10.94 0.56
CA PRO A 186 -5.63 -11.01 0.64
C PRO A 186 -4.96 -9.92 1.47
N LEU A 187 -5.43 -8.67 1.36
CA LEU A 187 -4.84 -7.53 2.08
C LEU A 187 -5.20 -7.51 3.58
N ALA A 188 -6.20 -8.27 4.04
CA ALA A 188 -6.75 -8.16 5.40
C ALA A 188 -5.70 -8.37 6.48
N ARG A 189 -4.85 -9.40 6.34
CA ARG A 189 -3.82 -9.71 7.34
C ARG A 189 -2.67 -8.72 7.31
N TYR A 190 -2.31 -8.19 6.14
CA TYR A 190 -1.34 -7.10 6.04
C TYR A 190 -1.89 -5.86 6.76
N SER A 191 -3.12 -5.45 6.43
CA SER A 191 -3.77 -4.30 7.04
C SER A 191 -3.85 -4.42 8.55
N ALA A 192 -4.37 -5.54 9.07
CA ALA A 192 -4.47 -5.79 10.50
C ALA A 192 -3.13 -5.71 11.23
N ARG A 193 -2.04 -6.09 10.55
CA ARG A 193 -0.70 -6.09 11.13
C ARG A 193 -0.03 -4.73 11.16
N TYR A 194 -0.12 -3.97 10.07
CA TYR A 194 0.76 -2.82 9.85
C TYR A 194 0.05 -1.46 9.88
N TRP A 195 -1.29 -1.42 9.99
CA TRP A 195 -1.99 -0.14 9.94
C TRP A 195 -1.56 0.82 11.07
N MET A 196 -1.30 0.32 12.28
CA MET A 196 -0.86 1.15 13.42
C MET A 196 0.55 1.71 13.21
N ASP A 197 1.48 0.89 12.71
CA ASP A 197 2.87 1.29 12.43
C ASP A 197 2.92 2.46 11.42
N HIS A 198 2.00 2.47 10.47
CA HIS A 198 1.84 3.58 9.53
C HIS A 198 1.08 4.77 10.15
N ALA A 199 0.05 4.51 10.95
CA ALA A 199 -0.81 5.55 11.51
C ALA A 199 -0.09 6.44 12.56
N VAL A 200 0.77 5.86 13.40
CA VAL A 200 1.38 6.56 14.55
C VAL A 200 2.14 7.84 14.14
N MET A 201 2.79 7.83 12.98
CA MET A 201 3.56 8.99 12.49
C MET A 201 2.67 10.14 11.98
N ALA A 202 1.46 9.81 11.56
CA ALA A 202 0.48 10.72 10.95
C ALA A 202 -0.68 11.07 11.89
N GLU A 203 -0.73 10.48 13.07
CA GLU A 203 -1.80 10.72 14.05
C GLU A 203 -1.87 12.22 14.40
N GLY A 204 -3.10 12.76 14.41
CA GLY A 204 -3.35 14.17 14.70
C GLY A 204 -2.97 15.16 13.59
N LYS A 205 -2.33 14.69 12.50
CA LYS A 205 -1.94 15.53 11.36
C LYS A 205 -2.87 15.35 10.17
N ASP A 206 -3.54 14.20 10.07
CA ASP A 206 -4.49 13.87 9.02
C ASP A 206 -5.87 13.57 9.61
N GLY A 207 -6.83 14.49 9.39
CA GLY A 207 -8.19 14.36 9.92
C GLY A 207 -8.98 13.21 9.29
N LYS A 208 -8.67 12.83 8.06
CA LYS A 208 -9.31 11.69 7.40
C LYS A 208 -8.85 10.40 8.08
N LEU A 209 -7.54 10.21 8.24
CA LEU A 209 -6.99 9.07 8.96
C LEU A 209 -7.59 8.96 10.36
N GLN A 210 -7.64 10.06 11.11
CA GLN A 210 -8.22 10.11 12.44
C GLN A 210 -9.66 9.59 12.46
N GLY A 211 -10.50 10.04 11.53
CA GLY A 211 -11.88 9.55 11.43
C GLY A 211 -11.99 8.05 11.12
N PHE A 212 -11.04 7.46 10.38
CA PHE A 212 -11.00 6.02 10.14
C PHE A 212 -10.55 5.22 11.38
N ILE A 213 -9.60 5.75 12.15
CA ILE A 213 -9.15 5.18 13.42
C ILE A 213 -10.31 5.14 14.42
N GLU A 214 -11.03 6.25 14.56
CA GLU A 214 -12.21 6.37 15.44
C GLU A 214 -13.32 5.39 15.04
N LYS A 215 -13.61 5.29 13.74
CA LYS A 215 -14.59 4.33 13.21
C LYS A 215 -14.23 2.89 13.58
N LEU A 216 -12.95 2.51 13.45
CA LEU A 216 -12.51 1.15 13.77
C LEU A 216 -12.64 0.86 15.26
N PHE A 217 -12.17 1.77 16.12
CA PHE A 217 -12.17 1.53 17.58
C PHE A 217 -13.55 1.65 18.23
N CYS A 218 -14.38 2.57 17.77
CA CYS A 218 -15.59 2.95 18.49
C CYS A 218 -16.89 2.53 17.81
N HIS A 219 -16.92 2.45 16.48
CA HIS A 219 -18.19 2.33 15.75
C HIS A 219 -18.39 0.96 15.06
N HIS A 220 -17.31 0.29 14.63
CA HIS A 220 -17.38 -0.93 13.80
C HIS A 220 -16.87 -2.14 14.57
N LYS A 221 -17.74 -2.70 15.44
CA LYS A 221 -17.37 -3.79 16.37
C LYS A 221 -16.87 -5.04 15.65
N ASN A 222 -17.45 -5.41 14.51
CA ASN A 222 -17.01 -6.61 13.79
C ASN A 222 -15.69 -6.34 13.07
N SER A 223 -15.49 -5.16 12.49
CA SER A 223 -14.19 -4.78 11.91
C SER A 223 -13.08 -4.79 12.95
N TYR A 224 -13.34 -4.24 14.14
CA TYR A 224 -12.41 -4.30 15.26
C TYR A 224 -12.07 -5.75 15.60
N TRP A 225 -13.10 -6.57 15.80
CA TRP A 225 -12.93 -7.97 16.16
C TRP A 225 -12.16 -8.73 15.08
N ASN A 226 -12.53 -8.56 13.82
CA ASN A 226 -11.87 -9.18 12.66
C ASN A 226 -10.41 -8.74 12.54
N CYS A 227 -10.10 -7.45 12.72
CA CYS A 227 -8.73 -6.93 12.69
C CYS A 227 -7.84 -7.67 13.70
N TYR A 228 -8.25 -7.70 14.98
CA TYR A 228 -7.43 -8.29 16.03
C TYR A 228 -7.50 -9.82 16.09
N SER A 229 -8.49 -10.45 15.45
CA SER A 229 -8.50 -11.90 15.20
C SER A 229 -7.59 -12.30 14.03
N LEU A 230 -7.39 -11.42 13.04
CA LEU A 230 -6.43 -11.64 11.94
C LEU A 230 -4.98 -11.49 12.41
N TYR A 231 -4.73 -10.54 13.31
CA TYR A 231 -3.41 -10.31 13.89
C TYR A 231 -3.52 -9.71 15.30
N GLN A 232 -2.95 -10.42 16.28
CA GLN A 232 -2.80 -9.93 17.66
C GLN A 232 -1.35 -9.43 17.83
N PRO A 233 -1.12 -8.12 18.01
CA PRO A 233 0.21 -7.56 18.22
C PRO A 233 0.92 -8.10 19.47
N ASP A 234 0.14 -8.45 20.50
CA ASP A 234 0.61 -8.93 21.80
C ASP A 234 0.72 -10.47 21.88
N ARG A 235 0.49 -11.20 20.78
CA ARG A 235 0.40 -12.68 20.79
C ARG A 235 1.60 -13.41 21.39
N LEU A 236 2.79 -12.82 21.26
CA LEU A 236 4.02 -13.39 21.83
C LEU A 236 4.02 -13.38 23.36
N TRP A 237 3.23 -12.49 23.96
CA TRP A 237 3.17 -12.23 25.38
C TRP A 237 1.87 -12.76 26.01
N VAL A 238 0.77 -12.75 25.25
CA VAL A 238 -0.55 -13.19 25.72
C VAL A 238 -1.28 -13.93 24.60
N SER A 239 -1.71 -15.17 24.85
CA SER A 239 -2.61 -15.89 23.94
C SER A 239 -4.05 -15.63 24.35
N ARG A 240 -4.77 -14.81 23.59
CA ARG A 240 -6.18 -14.49 23.87
C ARG A 240 -7.10 -15.15 22.85
N GLU A 241 -8.21 -15.71 23.34
CA GLU A 241 -9.31 -16.15 22.48
C GLU A 241 -10.08 -14.95 21.88
N ASN A 242 -10.16 -13.84 22.64
CA ASN A 242 -10.86 -12.63 22.24
C ASN A 242 -9.91 -11.42 22.16
N PRO A 243 -10.15 -10.47 21.23
CA PRO A 243 -9.46 -9.19 21.19
C PRO A 243 -9.49 -8.46 22.54
N ALA A 244 -8.38 -7.83 22.92
CA ALA A 244 -8.33 -6.93 24.06
C ALA A 244 -9.26 -5.71 23.87
N PRO A 245 -9.53 -4.90 24.92
CA PRO A 245 -10.28 -3.66 24.78
C PRO A 245 -9.63 -2.63 23.85
N ALA A 246 -10.42 -1.77 23.21
CA ALA A 246 -9.94 -0.76 22.26
C ALA A 246 -8.86 0.15 22.84
N LEU A 247 -9.04 0.57 24.10
CA LEU A 247 -8.08 1.39 24.84
C LEU A 247 -6.71 0.70 24.96
N TYR A 248 -6.66 -0.62 25.12
CA TYR A 248 -5.42 -1.39 25.20
C TYR A 248 -4.67 -1.33 23.87
N TYR A 249 -5.32 -1.66 22.75
CA TYR A 249 -4.61 -1.65 21.46
C TYR A 249 -4.27 -0.25 20.98
N ALA A 250 -5.12 0.75 21.23
CA ALA A 250 -4.78 2.16 20.96
C ALA A 250 -3.53 2.59 21.74
N SER A 251 -3.44 2.22 23.03
CA SER A 251 -2.24 2.48 23.85
C SER A 251 -1.02 1.70 23.35
N PHE A 252 -1.18 0.43 23.00
CA PHE A 252 -0.12 -0.42 22.46
C PHE A 252 0.46 0.14 21.16
N GLY A 253 -0.40 0.63 20.26
CA GLY A 253 0.00 1.25 19.00
C GLY A 253 0.55 2.67 19.13
N GLY A 254 0.62 3.23 20.35
CA GLY A 254 1.09 4.60 20.58
C GLY A 254 0.15 5.67 20.02
N LEU A 255 -1.14 5.36 19.84
CA LEU A 255 -2.13 6.25 19.25
C LEU A 255 -2.76 7.16 20.31
N VAL A 256 -2.07 8.26 20.64
CA VAL A 256 -2.41 9.18 21.74
C VAL A 256 -3.77 9.85 21.53
N ASN A 257 -4.07 10.29 20.31
CA ASN A 257 -5.34 10.96 20.02
C ASN A 257 -6.50 9.96 20.05
N ALA A 258 -6.28 8.74 19.53
CA ALA A 258 -7.25 7.67 19.66
C ALA A 258 -7.54 7.32 21.12
N VAL A 259 -6.50 7.24 21.96
CA VAL A 259 -6.64 7.01 23.41
C VAL A 259 -7.49 8.11 24.06
N GLN A 260 -7.16 9.38 23.81
CA GLN A 260 -7.92 10.51 24.34
C GLN A 260 -9.38 10.48 23.90
N TYR A 261 -9.62 10.19 22.62
CA TYR A 261 -10.97 10.06 22.06
C TYR A 261 -11.74 8.92 22.76
N ILE A 262 -11.16 7.73 22.87
CA ILE A 262 -11.80 6.57 23.51
C ILE A 262 -12.14 6.86 24.98
N LEU A 263 -11.25 7.52 25.72
CA LEU A 263 -11.52 7.94 27.11
C LEU A 263 -12.66 8.97 27.20
N SER A 264 -12.73 9.92 26.25
CA SER A 264 -13.80 10.91 26.19
C SER A 264 -15.18 10.27 25.94
N GLN A 265 -15.22 9.10 25.30
CA GLN A 265 -16.44 8.33 25.08
C GLN A 265 -16.87 7.49 26.30
N GLY A 266 -16.17 7.60 27.44
CA GLY A 266 -16.52 6.91 28.67
C GLY A 266 -16.01 5.46 28.77
N ALA A 267 -15.01 5.08 27.98
CA ALA A 267 -14.37 3.78 28.11
C ALA A 267 -13.70 3.66 29.49
N GLY A 268 -14.15 2.68 30.30
CA GLY A 268 -13.61 2.46 31.63
C GLY A 268 -12.15 1.99 31.59
N VAL A 269 -11.26 2.73 32.25
CA VAL A 269 -9.82 2.43 32.36
C VAL A 269 -9.55 1.06 33.02
N ASN A 270 -10.54 0.53 33.73
CA ASN A 270 -10.46 -0.72 34.51
C ASN A 270 -11.31 -1.88 33.93
N ALA A 271 -11.77 -1.81 32.68
CA ALA A 271 -12.46 -2.93 32.04
C ALA A 271 -11.44 -4.00 31.62
N GLN A 272 -11.03 -4.84 32.57
CA GLN A 272 -10.26 -6.07 32.33
C GLN A 272 -11.17 -7.28 32.17
#